data_AF-A0A1J1IMV1-F1
#
_entry.id   AF-A0A1J1IMV1-F1
#
_cell.length_a   1.000
_cell.length_b   1.000
_cell.length_c   1.000
_cell.angle_alpha   90.00
_cell.angle_beta   90.00
_cell.angle_gamma   90.00
#
_symmetry.space_group_name_H-M   'P 1'
#
loop_
_entity.id
_entity.type
_entity.pdbx_description
1 polymer ?
#
loop_
_entity_poly.entity_id
_entity_poly.type
_entity_poly.pdbx_seq_one_letter_code
_entity_poly.pdbx_strand_id
1 'polypeptide(L)'
;MYNWDAFGDHEARGDVQFFVNGGVIQPMCTSSINTIAQTCSHLFASSVWVESVRAQRPLFPSLQCESWENFLRNDCNLNAPVGNMGVVTSTNLRGTYFLRTNLEAPFSRDQLGL
;
A
#
# COMPACT_ATOMS: atom_id res chain seq x y z
N MET A 1 -17.09 12.51 6.59
CA MET A 1 -16.22 12.99 5.50
C MET A 1 -15.16 11.93 5.29
N TYR A 2 -15.21 11.21 4.17
CA TYR A 2 -14.14 10.28 3.82
C TYR A 2 -12.95 11.11 3.32
N ASN A 3 -11.87 11.15 4.09
CA ASN A 3 -10.62 11.83 3.73
C ASN A 3 -9.82 10.91 2.79
N TRP A 4 -10.22 10.90 1.53
CA TRP A 4 -9.42 10.33 0.45
C TRP A 4 -8.15 11.15 0.26
N ASP A 5 -7.08 10.53 -0.24
CA ASP A 5 -5.94 11.30 -0.74
C ASP A 5 -6.43 12.09 -1.94
N ALA A 6 -6.52 13.42 -1.82
CA ALA A 6 -7.07 14.27 -2.87
C ALA A 6 -6.25 14.22 -4.18
N PHE A 7 -5.03 13.68 -4.12
CA PHE A 7 -4.13 13.53 -5.26
C PHE A 7 -3.99 12.08 -5.75
N GLY A 8 -4.71 11.14 -5.15
CA GLY A 8 -4.73 9.72 -5.53
C GLY A 8 -5.89 9.34 -6.45
N ASP A 9 -5.86 8.13 -6.99
CA ASP A 9 -6.94 7.50 -7.76
C ASP A 9 -7.30 6.15 -7.11
N HIS A 10 -8.60 5.84 -7.05
CA HIS A 10 -9.13 4.57 -6.53
C HIS A 10 -9.66 3.65 -7.64
N GLU A 11 -9.62 4.09 -8.90
CA GLU A 11 -9.98 3.27 -10.04
C GLU A 11 -8.88 2.27 -10.40
N ALA A 12 -9.30 1.19 -11.06
CA ALA A 12 -8.38 0.17 -11.52
C ALA A 12 -7.43 0.71 -12.60
N ARG A 13 -6.16 0.88 -12.24
CA ARG A 13 -5.07 1.26 -13.16
C ARG A 13 -4.00 0.16 -13.21
N GLY A 14 -3.70 -0.29 -14.43
CA GLY A 14 -2.66 -1.31 -14.67
C GLY A 14 -3.05 -2.73 -14.26
N ASP A 15 -2.10 -3.64 -14.41
CA ASP A 15 -2.27 -5.07 -14.17
C ASP A 15 -2.50 -5.40 -12.68
N VAL A 16 -1.77 -4.73 -11.79
CA VAL A 16 -1.81 -4.91 -10.34
C VAL A 16 -1.76 -3.57 -9.64
N GLN A 17 -2.54 -3.42 -8.57
CA GLN A 17 -2.60 -2.22 -7.75
C GLN A 17 -2.32 -2.56 -6.29
N PHE A 18 -1.55 -1.71 -5.63
CA PHE A 18 -1.21 -1.85 -4.22
C PHE A 18 -1.76 -0.66 -3.43
N PHE A 19 -2.64 -0.95 -2.47
CA PHE A 19 -3.25 0.04 -1.58
C PHE A 19 -2.58 -0.03 -0.21
N VAL A 20 -1.54 0.80 -0.06
CA VAL A 20 -0.75 0.89 1.17
C VAL A 20 -1.58 1.53 2.27
N ASN A 21 -1.72 0.87 3.42
CA ASN A 21 -2.56 1.29 4.54
C ASN A 21 -4.00 1.65 4.13
N GLY A 22 -4.55 0.97 3.12
CA GLY A 22 -5.89 1.22 2.58
C GLY A 22 -5.95 2.26 1.46
N GLY A 23 -4.82 2.89 1.11
CA GLY A 23 -4.72 3.84 -0.01
C GLY A 23 -5.44 5.17 0.20
N VAL A 24 -5.66 5.56 1.45
CA VAL A 24 -6.19 6.88 1.86
C VAL A 24 -5.08 7.70 2.50
N ILE A 25 -5.42 8.76 3.25
CA ILE A 25 -4.43 9.50 4.06
C ILE A 25 -3.65 8.51 4.93
N GLN A 26 -2.34 8.48 4.68
CA GLN A 26 -1.43 7.55 5.35
C GLN A 26 -1.30 7.87 6.85
N PRO A 27 -1.14 6.84 7.71
CA PRO A 27 -1.28 7.00 9.16
C PRO A 27 -0.20 7.88 9.81
N MET A 28 0.96 8.04 9.17
CA MET A 28 2.01 8.95 9.64
C MET A 28 1.75 10.43 9.29
N CYS A 29 0.79 10.72 8.41
CA CYS A 29 0.49 12.06 7.93
C CYS A 29 -0.56 12.75 8.82
N THR A 30 -0.13 13.20 10.00
CA THR A 30 -1.01 13.63 11.12
C THR A 30 -1.30 15.13 11.19
N SER A 31 -0.92 15.91 10.17
CA SER A 31 -1.16 17.37 10.17
C SER A 31 -2.65 17.71 10.25
N SER A 32 -3.00 18.69 11.08
CA SER A 32 -4.37 19.25 11.14
C SER A 32 -4.71 20.09 9.91
N ILE A 33 -3.71 20.47 9.11
CA ILE A 33 -3.89 21.17 7.85
C ILE A 33 -4.07 20.11 6.75
N ASN A 34 -5.29 19.99 6.22
CA ASN A 34 -5.65 18.94 5.26
C ASN A 34 -4.70 18.87 4.05
N THR A 35 -4.31 20.00 3.48
CA THR A 35 -3.41 20.04 2.32
C THR A 35 -2.01 19.50 2.64
N ILE A 36 -1.52 19.70 3.86
CA ILE A 36 -0.23 19.15 4.31
C ILE A 36 -0.36 17.64 4.51
N ALA A 37 -1.43 17.17 5.15
CA ALA A 37 -1.67 15.74 5.34
C ALA A 37 -1.83 15.00 4.01
N GLN A 38 -2.57 15.56 3.05
CA GLN A 38 -2.73 15.03 1.71
C GLN A 38 -1.40 15.01 0.94
N THR A 39 -0.63 16.10 0.98
CA THR A 39 0.68 16.14 0.32
C THR A 39 1.65 15.10 0.91
N CYS A 40 1.67 14.96 2.23
CA CYS A 40 2.44 13.92 2.91
C CYS A 40 2.04 12.52 2.44
N SER A 41 0.73 12.24 2.39
CA SER A 41 0.18 10.95 1.93
C SER A 41 0.58 10.67 0.48
N HIS A 42 0.43 11.66 -0.38
CA HIS A 42 0.76 11.54 -1.80
C HIS A 42 2.25 11.22 -2.02
N LEU A 43 3.14 11.89 -1.28
CA LEU A 43 4.57 11.66 -1.36
C LEU A 43 5.01 10.32 -0.73
N PHE A 44 4.24 9.78 0.21
CA PHE A 44 4.57 8.52 0.88
C PHE A 44 4.68 7.34 -0.09
N ALA A 45 3.87 7.32 -1.16
CA ALA A 45 3.96 6.31 -2.21
C ALA A 45 5.38 6.23 -2.82
N SER A 46 6.03 7.38 -2.99
CA SER A 46 7.42 7.44 -3.48
C SER A 46 8.41 6.89 -2.45
N SER A 47 8.18 7.13 -1.16
CA SER A 47 9.06 6.65 -0.08
C SER A 47 9.13 5.13 -0.02
N VAL A 48 7.97 4.45 -0.08
CA VAL A 48 7.93 2.98 -0.08
C VAL A 48 8.48 2.37 -1.37
N TRP A 49 8.29 3.04 -2.52
CA TRP A 49 8.91 2.62 -3.78
C TRP A 49 10.43 2.68 -3.69
N VAL A 50 10.99 3.80 -3.21
CA VAL A 50 12.44 3.97 -3.04
C VAL A 50 13.03 2.92 -2.09
N GLU A 51 12.33 2.60 -1.00
CA GLU A 51 12.76 1.53 -0.09
C GLU A 51 12.84 0.17 -0.81
N SER A 52 11.84 -0.16 -1.63
CA SER A 52 11.86 -1.41 -2.42
C SER A 52 13.03 -1.46 -3.41
N VAL A 53 13.34 -0.33 -4.07
CA VAL A 53 14.44 -0.21 -5.03
C VAL A 53 15.79 -0.39 -4.35
N ARG A 54 15.98 0.20 -3.16
CA ARG A 54 17.22 0.06 -2.39
C ARG A 54 17.47 -1.37 -1.93
N ALA A 55 16.42 -2.10 -1.61
CA ALA A 55 16.54 -3.45 -1.08
C ALA A 55 16.68 -4.53 -2.15
N GLN A 56 16.08 -4.33 -3.34
CA GLN A 56 16.07 -5.29 -4.45
C GLN A 56 15.64 -6.72 -4.03
N ARG A 57 14.79 -6.81 -3.01
CA ARG A 57 14.26 -8.07 -2.47
C ARG A 57 12.80 -7.88 -2.02
N PRO A 58 12.03 -8.96 -1.86
CA PRO A 58 10.68 -8.91 -1.30
C PRO A 58 10.66 -8.23 0.09
N LEU A 59 10.10 -7.02 0.18
CA LEU A 59 10.00 -6.23 1.42
C LEU A 59 8.56 -5.86 1.79
N PHE A 60 7.67 -5.81 0.82
CA PHE A 60 6.30 -5.32 1.00
C PHE A 60 5.30 -6.41 0.63
N PRO A 61 5.24 -7.51 1.42
CA PRO A 61 4.28 -8.56 1.19
C PRO A 61 2.86 -8.00 1.29
N SER A 62 2.05 -8.31 0.29
CA SER A 62 0.70 -7.78 0.14
C SER A 62 -0.28 -8.91 -0.15
N LEU A 63 -1.51 -8.79 0.33
CA LEU A 63 -2.55 -9.81 0.14
C LEU A 63 -3.61 -9.33 -0.85
N GLN A 64 -4.06 -10.23 -1.72
CA GLN A 64 -5.14 -9.93 -2.65
C GLN A 64 -6.47 -9.99 -1.92
N CYS A 65 -7.19 -8.88 -1.85
CA CYS A 65 -8.48 -8.79 -1.16
C CYS A 65 -9.44 -7.93 -1.99
N GLU A 66 -10.75 -8.09 -1.78
CA GLU A 66 -11.75 -7.29 -2.50
C GLU A 66 -11.83 -5.85 -1.99
N SER A 67 -11.49 -5.64 -0.70
CA SER A 67 -11.55 -4.34 -0.04
C SER A 67 -10.54 -4.24 1.10
N TRP A 68 -10.32 -3.02 1.57
CA TRP A 68 -9.53 -2.77 2.76
C TRP A 68 -10.17 -3.39 4.01
N GLU A 69 -11.50 -3.34 4.13
CA GLU A 69 -12.22 -3.95 5.25
C GLU A 69 -12.04 -5.46 5.31
N ASN A 70 -12.03 -6.13 4.15
CA ASN A 70 -11.76 -7.55 4.04
C ASN A 70 -10.31 -7.85 4.45
N PHE A 71 -9.36 -7.03 3.99
CA PHE A 71 -7.98 -7.10 4.42
C PHE A 71 -7.83 -6.98 5.95
N LEU A 72 -8.51 -6.01 6.59
CA LEU A 72 -8.47 -5.84 8.04
C LEU A 72 -9.04 -7.03 8.82
N ARG A 73 -9.95 -7.79 8.22
CA ARG A 73 -10.57 -9.00 8.80
C ARG A 73 -9.84 -10.29 8.45
N ASN A 74 -8.74 -10.22 7.70
CA ASN A 74 -8.04 -11.37 7.10
C ASN A 74 -8.94 -12.22 6.18
N ASP A 75 -9.95 -11.60 5.55
CA ASP A 75 -10.88 -12.23 4.63
C ASP A 75 -10.45 -11.99 3.17
N CYS A 76 -9.32 -12.56 2.81
CA CYS A 76 -8.65 -12.33 1.53
C CYS A 76 -8.63 -13.60 0.68
N ASN A 77 -8.35 -13.44 -0.63
CA ASN A 77 -8.22 -14.58 -1.53
C ASN A 77 -6.94 -15.38 -1.20
N LEU A 78 -7.08 -16.43 -0.39
CA LEU A 78 -5.96 -17.28 0.03
C LEU A 78 -5.35 -18.11 -1.11
N ASN A 79 -6.05 -18.23 -2.25
CA ASN A 79 -5.52 -18.91 -3.44
C ASN A 79 -4.69 -17.97 -4.32
N ALA A 80 -4.74 -16.66 -4.08
CA ALA A 80 -3.94 -15.69 -4.82
C ALA A 80 -2.47 -15.76 -4.40
N PRO A 81 -1.52 -15.54 -5.33
CA PRO A 81 -0.13 -15.37 -4.95
C PRO A 81 0.04 -14.13 -4.06
N VAL A 82 0.90 -14.23 -3.05
CA VAL A 82 1.32 -13.08 -2.25
C VAL A 82 2.01 -12.07 -3.17
N GLY A 83 1.49 -10.86 -3.20
CA GLY A 83 2.08 -9.76 -3.93
C GLY A 83 3.29 -9.21 -3.20
N ASN A 84 4.25 -8.66 -3.93
CA ASN A 84 5.34 -7.87 -3.34
C ASN A 84 5.37 -6.53 -4.03
N MET A 85 4.89 -5.49 -3.35
CA MET A 85 4.88 -4.14 -3.89
C MET A 85 6.33 -3.65 -4.11
N GLY A 86 6.58 -2.99 -5.24
CA GLY A 86 7.84 -2.31 -5.52
C GLY A 86 8.60 -2.91 -6.71
N VAL A 87 9.92 -2.71 -6.74
CA VAL A 87 10.75 -3.08 -7.90
C VAL A 87 10.74 -4.58 -8.24
N VAL A 88 10.39 -5.44 -7.27
CA VAL A 88 10.35 -6.90 -7.43
C VAL A 88 8.95 -7.45 -7.67
N THR A 89 7.97 -6.59 -7.97
CA THR A 89 6.61 -7.02 -8.32
C THR A 89 6.64 -7.97 -9.52
N SER A 90 6.01 -9.14 -9.37
CA SER A 90 5.90 -10.12 -10.46
C SER A 90 5.08 -9.55 -11.63
N THR A 91 5.57 -9.71 -12.86
CA THR A 91 4.90 -9.27 -14.08
C THR A 91 3.60 -10.03 -14.38
N ASN A 92 3.39 -11.18 -13.74
CA ASN A 92 2.17 -11.99 -13.86
C ASN A 92 1.14 -11.68 -12.77
N LEU A 93 1.48 -10.82 -11.81
CA LEU A 93 0.59 -10.47 -10.71
C LEU A 93 -0.59 -9.65 -11.24
N ARG A 94 -1.81 -9.94 -10.77
CA ARG A 94 -3.03 -9.25 -11.22
C ARG A 94 -3.96 -8.93 -10.06
N GLY A 95 -4.69 -7.83 -10.18
CA GLY A 95 -5.76 -7.46 -9.24
C GLY A 95 -5.32 -6.50 -8.13
N THR A 96 -6.11 -6.46 -7.07
CA THR A 96 -5.99 -5.48 -5.98
C THR A 96 -5.36 -6.09 -4.75
N TYR A 97 -4.27 -5.47 -4.29
CA TYR A 97 -3.48 -5.93 -3.16
C TYR A 97 -3.43 -4.87 -2.06
N PHE A 98 -3.48 -5.32 -0.81
CA PHE A 98 -3.41 -4.47 0.37
C PHE A 98 -2.24 -4.89 1.26
N LEU A 99 -1.67 -3.90 1.95
CA LEU A 99 -0.57 -4.07 2.88
C LEU A 99 -0.57 -2.94 3.91
N ARG A 100 0.08 -3.18 5.04
CA ARG A 100 0.40 -2.17 6.05
C ARG A 100 1.90 -1.88 6.08
N THR A 101 2.24 -0.70 6.58
CA THR A 101 3.63 -0.27 6.79
C THR A 101 3.87 0.13 8.23
N ASN A 102 5.13 0.22 8.63
CA ASN A 102 5.50 0.99 9.81
C ASN A 102 5.18 2.47 9.61
N LEU A 103 5.11 3.23 10.71
CA LEU A 103 4.91 4.68 10.65
C LEU A 103 6.19 5.43 10.26
N GLU A 104 7.34 4.79 10.43
CA GLU A 104 8.67 5.32 10.16
C GLU A 104 9.50 4.29 9.39
N ALA A 105 10.58 4.75 8.76
CA ALA A 105 11.49 3.90 8.02
C ALA A 105 12.30 2.98 8.98
N PRO A 106 12.56 1.70 8.63
CA PRO A 106 12.09 1.01 7.42
C PRO A 106 10.57 0.79 7.45
N PHE A 107 9.90 1.17 6.37
CA PHE A 107 8.44 1.09 6.26
C PHE A 107 7.97 -0.35 6.06
N SER A 108 8.83 -1.21 5.50
CA SER A 108 8.57 -2.65 5.36
C SER A 108 8.28 -3.31 6.71
N ARG A 109 7.40 -4.30 6.70
CA ARG A 109 7.10 -5.13 7.87
C ARG A 109 7.55 -6.56 7.64
N ASP A 110 8.12 -7.17 8.67
CA ASP A 110 8.51 -8.59 8.68
C ASP A 110 7.30 -9.51 8.91
N GLN A 111 6.11 -9.10 8.48
CA GLN A 111 4.85 -9.84 8.60
C GLN A 111 4.07 -9.75 7.29
N LEU A 112 3.44 -10.86 6.88
CA LEU A 112 2.63 -10.94 5.66
C LEU A 112 1.45 -9.98 5.73
N GLY A 113 1.51 -8.88 4.97
CA GLY A 113 0.44 -7.89 4.85
C GLY A 113 0.20 -7.03 6.10
N LEU A 114 0.42 -7.56 7.31
CA LEU A 114 0.00 -6.98 8.58
C LEU A 114 0.82 -5.81 9.09
#